data_AF-A0A0M8MU94-F1
#
_entry.id   AF-A0A0M8MU94-F1
#
_cell.length_a   1.000
_cell.length_b   1.000
_cell.length_c   1.000
_cell.angle_alpha   90.00
_cell.angle_beta   90.00
_cell.angle_gamma   90.00
#
_symmetry.space_group_name_H-M   'P 1'
#
loop_
_entity.id
_entity.type
_entity.pdbx_description
1 polymer ?
#
loop_
_entity_poly.entity_id
_entity_poly.type
_entity_poly.pdbx_seq_one_letter_code
_entity_poly.pdbx_strand_id
1 'polypeptide(L)'
;MLSGLAVRMAHALKINTEASPDILCTEANDSAPSVITRESRRRLMWACYVLDAWAGSGSDQLTLLRENDIKIQLPCNERNFGLRIASVTETLGVGHVLQFLPPSVVPRKPATNMGIMAYYIRVVALWKRIVRYVNQLDSNPPPWLPESAFAAIYADLRLWRKELPNFVEYTTETIYARLDSNQLGALVLIHCTYHHNYLELFKFSMPDLFKLPKPLLVPPENYEFLKSAQADCYQHAQQIADIVAEAADHGAHLLSDSLLPYFVYDSSRVMLYYVARLLDPSRVDAQAKMDDAINAVESNRRVLQMMFSLFPIAQSLVSPLPLVPWVSRHA
;
A
#
# COMPACT_ATOMS: atom_id res chain seq x y z
N MET A 1 -12.46 -16.89 -0.81
CA MET A 1 -13.81 -17.28 -1.28
C MET A 1 -14.73 -16.07 -1.47
N LEU A 2 -14.90 -15.20 -0.45
CA LEU A 2 -15.75 -13.99 -0.55
C LEU A 2 -15.24 -12.95 -1.56
N SER A 3 -13.92 -12.70 -1.62
CA SER A 3 -13.29 -11.82 -2.63
C SER A 3 -13.66 -12.25 -4.05
N GLY A 4 -13.50 -13.54 -4.35
CA GLY A 4 -13.86 -14.09 -5.67
C GLY A 4 -15.35 -13.99 -6.00
N LEU A 5 -16.25 -14.08 -5.01
CA LEU A 5 -17.68 -13.83 -5.22
C LEU A 5 -17.95 -12.35 -5.56
N ALA A 6 -17.36 -11.43 -4.79
CA ALA A 6 -17.50 -9.99 -5.03
C ALA A 6 -17.04 -9.60 -6.44
N VAL A 7 -15.90 -10.11 -6.89
CA VAL A 7 -15.39 -9.88 -8.26
C VAL A 7 -16.35 -10.42 -9.32
N ARG A 8 -16.86 -11.64 -9.15
CA ARG A 8 -17.83 -12.21 -10.11
C ARG A 8 -19.12 -11.39 -10.18
N MET A 9 -19.62 -10.90 -9.05
CA MET A 9 -20.78 -10.01 -9.03
C MET A 9 -20.48 -8.66 -9.70
N ALA A 10 -19.30 -8.08 -9.48
CA ALA A 10 -18.88 -6.85 -10.15
C ALA A 10 -18.86 -7.03 -11.69
N HIS A 11 -18.34 -8.16 -12.19
CA HIS A 11 -18.40 -8.49 -13.61
C HIS A 11 -19.83 -8.71 -14.12
N ALA A 12 -20.68 -9.43 -13.36
CA ALA A 12 -22.07 -9.65 -13.74
C ALA A 12 -22.85 -8.34 -13.88
N LEU A 13 -22.54 -7.36 -13.02
CA LEU A 13 -23.11 -6.01 -13.07
C LEU A 13 -22.42 -5.08 -14.07
N LYS A 14 -21.34 -5.53 -14.73
CA LYS A 14 -20.51 -4.76 -15.67
C LYS A 14 -20.04 -3.41 -15.13
N ILE A 15 -19.75 -3.33 -13.82
CA ILE A 15 -19.26 -2.09 -13.19
C ILE A 15 -17.78 -1.81 -13.47
N ASN A 16 -17.10 -2.71 -14.19
CA ASN A 16 -15.75 -2.53 -14.72
C ASN A 16 -15.70 -1.70 -16.01
N THR A 17 -16.84 -1.23 -16.52
CA THR A 17 -16.94 -0.35 -17.69
C THR A 17 -17.81 0.86 -17.35
N GLU A 18 -17.49 2.03 -17.92
CA GLU A 18 -18.33 3.21 -17.75
C GLU A 18 -19.73 2.98 -18.31
N ALA A 19 -20.75 3.35 -17.53
CA ALA A 19 -22.15 3.14 -17.91
C ALA A 19 -22.62 4.05 -19.05
N SER A 20 -21.93 5.17 -19.26
CA SER A 20 -22.25 6.17 -20.29
C SER A 20 -20.96 6.89 -20.72
N PRO A 21 -20.83 7.27 -22.01
CA PRO A 21 -19.73 8.11 -22.48
C PRO A 21 -19.77 9.54 -21.93
N ASP A 22 -20.93 10.04 -21.50
CA ASP A 22 -21.10 11.36 -20.90
C ASP A 22 -20.62 11.35 -19.44
N ILE A 23 -19.32 11.38 -19.18
CA ILE A 23 -18.76 11.36 -17.80
C ILE A 23 -19.21 12.55 -16.96
N LEU A 24 -19.45 13.70 -17.60
CA LEU A 24 -19.82 14.94 -16.91
C LEU A 24 -21.31 15.03 -16.58
N CYS A 25 -22.12 14.06 -17.00
CA CYS A 25 -23.57 14.04 -16.76
C CYS A 25 -24.25 15.33 -17.27
N THR A 26 -23.83 15.80 -18.45
CA THR A 26 -24.36 16.99 -19.11
C THR A 26 -25.69 16.72 -19.82
N GLU A 27 -25.93 15.47 -20.24
CA GLU A 27 -27.15 15.08 -20.92
C GLU A 27 -28.28 14.83 -19.90
N ALA A 28 -29.41 15.51 -20.08
CA ALA A 28 -30.63 15.27 -19.31
C ALA A 28 -31.30 13.98 -19.80
N ASN A 29 -30.90 12.86 -19.22
CA ASN A 29 -31.53 11.56 -19.43
C ASN A 29 -32.00 11.01 -18.07
N ASP A 30 -33.31 11.03 -17.82
CA ASP A 30 -33.91 10.55 -16.57
C ASP A 30 -33.65 9.06 -16.29
N SER A 31 -33.29 8.27 -17.32
CA SER A 31 -32.91 6.86 -17.17
C SER A 31 -31.42 6.64 -16.87
N ALA A 32 -30.58 7.68 -17.00
CA ALA A 32 -29.16 7.57 -16.75
C ALA A 32 -28.86 7.55 -15.23
N PRO A 33 -27.87 6.76 -14.77
CA PRO A 33 -27.50 6.75 -13.36
C PRO A 33 -26.96 8.11 -12.93
N SER A 34 -27.37 8.56 -11.75
CA SER A 34 -26.92 9.83 -11.15
C SER A 34 -25.38 9.90 -11.00
N VAL A 35 -24.83 11.11 -10.86
CA VAL A 35 -23.40 11.34 -10.59
C VAL A 35 -22.90 10.48 -9.43
N ILE A 36 -23.65 10.46 -8.32
CA ILE A 36 -23.33 9.64 -7.14
C ILE A 36 -23.28 8.17 -7.53
N THR A 37 -24.34 7.66 -8.17
CA THR A 37 -24.42 6.23 -8.54
C THR A 37 -23.24 5.79 -9.40
N ARG A 38 -22.80 6.65 -10.33
CA ARG A 38 -21.65 6.37 -11.20
C ARG A 38 -20.33 6.36 -10.42
N GLU A 39 -20.09 7.36 -9.58
CA GLU A 39 -18.91 7.40 -8.71
C GLU A 39 -18.90 6.23 -7.72
N SER A 40 -20.04 5.87 -7.13
CA SER A 40 -20.17 4.71 -6.24
C SER A 40 -19.84 3.40 -6.95
N ARG A 41 -20.27 3.22 -8.21
CA ARG A 41 -19.88 2.05 -9.02
C ARG A 41 -18.38 2.01 -9.29
N ARG A 42 -17.75 3.14 -9.62
CA ARG A 42 -16.29 3.22 -9.80
C ARG A 42 -15.55 2.84 -8.52
N ARG A 43 -15.92 3.44 -7.39
CA ARG A 43 -15.33 3.15 -6.07
C ARG A 43 -15.51 1.68 -5.68
N LEU A 44 -16.70 1.12 -5.90
CA LEU A 44 -16.98 -0.29 -5.64
C LEU A 44 -16.12 -1.22 -6.50
N MET A 45 -16.02 -0.94 -7.79
CA MET A 45 -15.19 -1.74 -8.70
C MET A 45 -13.71 -1.70 -8.29
N TRP A 46 -13.19 -0.51 -7.96
CA TRP A 46 -11.81 -0.38 -7.48
C TRP A 46 -11.59 -1.02 -6.11
N ALA A 47 -12.58 -1.02 -5.21
CA ALA A 47 -12.52 -1.79 -3.98
C ALA A 47 -12.46 -3.30 -4.24
N CYS A 48 -13.24 -3.82 -5.21
CA CYS A 48 -13.12 -5.20 -5.66
C CYS A 48 -11.73 -5.52 -6.22
N TYR A 49 -11.14 -4.59 -6.99
CA TYR A 49 -9.76 -4.74 -7.47
C TYR A 49 -8.75 -4.82 -6.33
N VAL A 50 -8.85 -3.95 -5.33
CA VAL A 50 -7.96 -3.98 -4.15
C VAL A 50 -8.12 -5.30 -3.39
N LEU A 51 -9.35 -5.75 -3.14
CA LEU A 51 -9.60 -7.03 -2.47
C LEU A 51 -9.05 -8.23 -3.24
N ASP A 52 -9.22 -8.26 -4.56
CA ASP A 52 -8.69 -9.31 -5.43
C ASP A 52 -7.15 -9.31 -5.47
N ALA A 53 -6.55 -8.11 -5.50
CA ALA A 53 -5.11 -7.95 -5.41
C ALA A 53 -4.56 -8.63 -4.15
N TRP A 54 -5.00 -8.18 -2.97
CA TRP A 54 -4.51 -8.70 -1.69
C TRP A 54 -4.76 -10.21 -1.53
N ALA A 55 -5.90 -10.71 -2.03
CA ALA A 55 -6.21 -12.14 -1.98
C ALA A 55 -5.31 -13.00 -2.91
N GLY A 56 -4.80 -12.43 -4.00
CA GLY A 56 -4.00 -13.15 -4.98
C GLY A 56 -2.55 -13.38 -4.58
N SER A 57 -1.99 -12.57 -3.67
CA SER A 57 -0.60 -12.67 -3.18
C SER A 57 0.45 -12.83 -4.29
N GLY A 58 0.23 -12.18 -5.44
CA GLY A 58 1.13 -12.23 -6.60
C GLY A 58 1.03 -13.47 -7.47
N SER A 59 0.07 -14.36 -7.20
CA SER A 59 -0.26 -15.49 -8.07
C SER A 59 -1.42 -15.13 -8.99
N ASP A 60 -1.13 -15.10 -10.29
CA ASP A 60 -2.13 -14.79 -11.32
C ASP A 60 -3.30 -15.76 -11.36
N GLN A 61 -3.04 -17.01 -10.96
CA GLN A 61 -4.05 -18.05 -10.89
C GLN A 61 -5.05 -17.82 -9.74
N LEU A 62 -4.68 -16.98 -8.76
CA LEU A 62 -5.49 -16.67 -7.59
C LEU A 62 -6.21 -15.32 -7.71
N THR A 63 -5.81 -14.47 -8.65
CA THR A 63 -6.51 -13.22 -8.99
C THR A 63 -7.52 -13.43 -10.12
N LEU A 64 -8.66 -12.75 -10.04
CA LEU A 64 -9.67 -12.77 -11.09
C LEU A 64 -9.66 -11.50 -11.95
N LEU A 65 -9.13 -10.38 -11.44
CA LEU A 65 -9.13 -9.09 -12.13
C LEU A 65 -7.78 -8.76 -12.77
N ARG A 66 -7.82 -8.56 -14.09
CA ARG A 66 -6.73 -7.95 -14.86
C ARG A 66 -7.00 -6.47 -15.05
N GLU A 67 -5.97 -5.65 -14.87
CA GLU A 67 -6.06 -4.18 -14.98
C GLU A 67 -6.54 -3.74 -16.36
N ASN A 68 -6.13 -4.47 -17.40
CA ASN A 68 -6.56 -4.21 -18.77
C ASN A 68 -8.07 -4.39 -18.97
N ASP A 69 -8.79 -5.11 -18.10
CA ASP A 69 -10.24 -5.35 -18.21
C ASP A 69 -11.06 -4.29 -17.46
N ILE A 70 -10.41 -3.38 -16.74
CA ILE A 70 -11.04 -2.28 -16.00
C ILE A 70 -11.00 -1.02 -16.88
N LYS A 71 -12.13 -0.66 -17.45
CA LYS A 71 -12.32 0.46 -18.39
C LYS A 71 -13.09 1.62 -17.74
N ILE A 72 -12.68 1.98 -16.53
CA ILE A 72 -13.23 3.09 -15.74
C ILE A 72 -12.10 3.99 -15.27
N GLN A 73 -12.42 5.26 -14.98
CA GLN A 73 -11.46 6.19 -14.39
C GLN A 73 -11.30 5.94 -12.86
N LEU A 74 -10.23 6.46 -12.26
CA LEU A 74 -9.98 6.39 -10.82
C LEU A 74 -11.01 7.22 -10.04
N PRO A 75 -11.24 6.94 -8.74
CA PRO A 75 -12.16 7.70 -7.91
C PRO A 75 -11.82 9.18 -7.81
N CYS A 76 -12.85 10.03 -7.77
CA CYS A 76 -12.66 11.45 -7.53
C CYS A 76 -12.47 11.74 -6.02
N ASN A 77 -12.08 12.97 -5.69
CA ASN A 77 -11.93 13.40 -4.31
C ASN A 77 -13.28 13.43 -3.54
N GLU A 78 -13.21 13.32 -2.21
CA GLU A 78 -14.41 13.28 -1.35
C GLU A 78 -15.31 14.51 -1.49
N ARG A 79 -14.73 15.68 -1.76
CA ARG A 79 -15.51 16.91 -1.98
C ARG A 79 -16.40 16.76 -3.23
N ASN A 80 -15.85 16.31 -4.34
CA ASN A 80 -16.62 16.12 -5.58
C ASN A 80 -17.67 15.03 -5.40
N PHE A 81 -17.33 13.92 -4.72
CA PHE A 81 -18.30 12.87 -4.43
C PHE A 81 -19.45 13.37 -3.54
N GLY A 82 -19.15 14.01 -2.42
CA GLY A 82 -20.15 14.52 -1.47
C GLY A 82 -21.04 15.61 -2.03
N LEU A 83 -20.48 16.52 -2.84
CA LEU A 83 -21.22 17.61 -3.50
C LEU A 83 -21.86 17.19 -4.83
N ARG A 84 -21.75 15.92 -5.23
CA ARG A 84 -22.32 15.39 -6.48
C ARG A 84 -21.78 16.08 -7.73
N ILE A 85 -20.52 16.51 -7.69
CA ILE A 85 -19.84 17.18 -8.79
C ILE A 85 -19.25 16.11 -9.70
N ALA A 86 -19.74 16.03 -10.94
CA ALA A 86 -19.14 15.16 -11.95
C ALA A 86 -17.77 15.69 -12.35
N SER A 87 -16.80 14.80 -12.51
CA SER A 87 -15.42 15.18 -12.83
C SER A 87 -14.73 14.08 -13.62
N VAL A 88 -13.93 14.46 -14.62
CA VAL A 88 -12.99 13.56 -15.30
C VAL A 88 -11.73 13.41 -14.44
N THR A 89 -11.32 12.18 -14.21
CA THR A 89 -10.09 11.80 -13.51
C THR A 89 -9.19 10.97 -14.43
N GLU A 90 -7.97 10.70 -13.99
CA GLU A 90 -7.10 9.75 -14.69
C GLU A 90 -7.58 8.31 -14.49
N THR A 91 -7.16 7.42 -15.37
CA THR A 91 -7.24 5.97 -15.23
C THR A 91 -6.06 5.47 -14.38
N LEU A 92 -5.90 4.14 -14.26
CA LEU A 92 -4.79 3.55 -13.52
C LEU A 92 -3.43 4.04 -14.05
N GLY A 93 -3.29 4.17 -15.38
CA GLY A 93 -2.12 4.74 -16.02
C GLY A 93 -1.98 6.22 -15.69
N VAL A 94 -0.81 6.62 -15.16
CA VAL A 94 -0.50 8.01 -14.84
C VAL A 94 -0.63 8.88 -16.09
N GLY A 95 -1.33 10.01 -15.97
CA GLY A 95 -1.57 10.95 -17.09
C GLY A 95 -2.56 10.47 -18.15
N HIS A 96 -3.09 9.25 -18.05
CA HIS A 96 -4.04 8.70 -19.03
C HIS A 96 -5.47 8.92 -18.58
N VAL A 97 -6.34 9.37 -19.47
CA VAL A 97 -7.80 9.44 -19.27
C VAL A 97 -8.52 8.39 -20.13
N LEU A 98 -9.83 8.26 -19.97
CA LEU A 98 -10.64 7.37 -20.80
C LEU A 98 -10.54 7.77 -22.28
N GLN A 99 -10.17 6.82 -23.14
CA GLN A 99 -9.83 7.08 -24.55
C GLN A 99 -11.00 7.60 -25.40
N PHE A 100 -12.24 7.32 -25.02
CA PHE A 100 -13.43 7.77 -25.74
C PHE A 100 -13.83 9.22 -25.43
N LEU A 101 -13.16 9.87 -24.46
CA LEU A 101 -13.50 11.24 -24.08
C LEU A 101 -13.10 12.24 -25.18
N PRO A 102 -14.00 13.14 -25.60
CA PRO A 102 -13.64 14.19 -26.53
C PRO A 102 -12.64 15.16 -25.88
N PRO A 103 -11.66 15.72 -26.62
CA PRO A 103 -10.67 16.64 -26.06
C PRO A 103 -11.25 17.86 -25.34
N SER A 104 -12.46 18.29 -25.73
CA SER A 104 -13.17 19.42 -25.12
C SER A 104 -13.58 19.20 -23.67
N VAL A 105 -13.76 17.95 -23.22
CA VAL A 105 -14.19 17.63 -21.84
C VAL A 105 -13.05 17.22 -20.94
N VAL A 106 -11.86 16.99 -21.50
CA VAL A 106 -10.68 16.59 -20.73
C VAL A 106 -10.08 17.83 -20.06
N PRO A 107 -10.06 17.90 -18.72
CA PRO A 107 -9.47 19.04 -18.02
C PRO A 107 -7.95 19.06 -18.22
N ARG A 108 -7.34 20.25 -18.13
CA ARG A 108 -5.87 20.42 -18.27
C ARG A 108 -5.06 19.57 -17.28
N LYS A 109 -5.59 19.32 -16.09
CA LYS A 109 -4.96 18.50 -15.04
C LYS A 109 -5.97 17.55 -14.40
N PRO A 110 -6.31 16.40 -15.04
CA PRO A 110 -7.31 15.46 -14.53
C PRO A 110 -6.97 14.91 -13.13
N ALA A 111 -5.67 14.77 -12.82
CA ALA A 111 -5.20 14.36 -11.50
C ALA A 111 -5.69 15.23 -10.34
N THR A 112 -6.00 16.52 -10.58
CA THR A 112 -6.51 17.43 -9.53
C THR A 112 -7.89 17.04 -9.02
N ASN A 113 -8.64 16.24 -9.80
CA ASN A 113 -9.93 15.72 -9.39
C ASN A 113 -9.82 14.40 -8.59
N MET A 114 -8.65 13.77 -8.52
CA MET A 114 -8.46 12.49 -7.82
C MET A 114 -8.41 12.66 -6.30
N GLY A 115 -8.93 11.68 -5.56
CA GLY A 115 -8.84 11.61 -4.10
C GLY A 115 -7.73 10.68 -3.60
N ILE A 116 -7.55 10.58 -2.28
CA ILE A 116 -6.59 9.65 -1.64
C ILE A 116 -6.80 8.21 -2.14
N MET A 117 -8.05 7.77 -2.29
CA MET A 117 -8.38 6.43 -2.79
C MET A 117 -7.75 6.12 -4.16
N ALA A 118 -7.67 7.10 -5.06
CA ALA A 118 -7.04 6.91 -6.37
C ALA A 118 -5.54 6.59 -6.26
N TYR A 119 -4.84 7.30 -5.37
CA TYR A 119 -3.42 7.06 -5.11
C TYR A 119 -3.19 5.75 -4.34
N TYR A 120 -4.12 5.39 -3.44
CA TYR A 120 -4.11 4.09 -2.77
C TYR A 120 -4.20 2.93 -3.78
N ILE A 121 -5.12 3.01 -4.74
CA ILE A 121 -5.24 2.02 -5.82
C ILE A 121 -3.92 1.90 -6.60
N ARG A 122 -3.25 3.02 -6.90
CA ARG A 122 -1.96 3.01 -7.62
C ARG A 122 -0.85 2.32 -6.82
N VAL A 123 -0.75 2.56 -5.51
CA VAL A 123 0.26 1.88 -4.68
C VAL A 123 -0.06 0.39 -4.48
N VAL A 124 -1.33 -0.01 -4.49
CA VAL A 124 -1.73 -1.43 -4.53
C VAL A 124 -1.37 -2.09 -5.87
N ALA A 125 -1.47 -1.37 -6.99
CA ALA A 125 -1.00 -1.89 -8.28
C ALA A 125 0.52 -2.15 -8.28
N LEU A 126 1.30 -1.27 -7.64
CA LEU A 126 2.73 -1.51 -7.40
C LEU A 126 2.96 -2.75 -6.52
N TRP A 127 2.18 -2.91 -5.45
CA TRP A 127 2.22 -4.11 -4.61
C TRP A 127 2.04 -5.38 -5.44
N LYS A 128 1.03 -5.46 -6.33
CA LYS A 128 0.81 -6.63 -7.19
C LYS A 128 2.04 -6.97 -8.04
N ARG A 129 2.71 -5.96 -8.59
CA ARG A 129 3.95 -6.13 -9.37
C ARG A 129 5.10 -6.64 -8.49
N ILE A 130 5.22 -6.13 -7.28
CA ILE A 130 6.23 -6.55 -6.29
C ILE A 130 6.04 -8.02 -5.93
N VAL A 131 4.86 -8.44 -5.50
CA VAL A 131 4.65 -9.83 -5.06
C VAL A 131 4.78 -10.82 -6.23
N ARG A 132 4.41 -10.42 -7.46
CA ARG A 132 4.70 -11.20 -8.68
C ARG A 132 6.20 -11.38 -8.89
N TYR A 133 6.98 -10.29 -8.79
CA TYR A 133 8.44 -10.33 -8.91
C TYR A 133 9.07 -11.23 -7.85
N VAL A 134 8.67 -11.07 -6.58
CA VAL A 134 9.20 -11.87 -5.45
C VAL A 134 8.87 -13.36 -5.58
N ASN A 135 7.72 -13.70 -6.16
CA ASN A 135 7.37 -15.10 -6.44
C ASN A 135 8.15 -15.72 -7.60
N GLN A 136 8.88 -14.91 -8.39
CA GLN A 136 9.60 -15.31 -9.60
C GLN A 136 11.07 -14.87 -9.56
N LEU A 137 11.67 -14.73 -8.37
CA LEU A 137 13.05 -14.22 -8.21
C LEU A 137 14.08 -14.99 -9.03
N ASP A 138 13.92 -16.31 -9.18
CA ASP A 138 14.83 -17.19 -9.91
C ASP A 138 14.75 -17.03 -11.44
N SER A 139 13.66 -16.45 -11.94
CA SER A 139 13.36 -16.30 -13.36
C SER A 139 13.67 -14.89 -13.89
N ASN A 140 14.13 -13.99 -13.03
CA ASN A 140 14.43 -12.60 -13.36
C ASN A 140 15.94 -12.32 -13.32
N PRO A 141 16.43 -11.31 -14.06
CA PRO A 141 17.77 -10.78 -13.85
C PRO A 141 17.98 -10.39 -12.37
N PRO A 142 19.18 -10.61 -11.81
CA PRO A 142 19.46 -10.29 -10.42
C PRO A 142 19.19 -8.82 -10.04
N PRO A 143 18.79 -8.53 -8.79
CA PRO A 143 18.33 -7.21 -8.38
C PRO A 143 19.41 -6.12 -8.40
N TRP A 144 20.69 -6.49 -8.38
CA TRP A 144 21.82 -5.56 -8.49
C TRP A 144 22.09 -5.08 -9.92
N LEU A 145 21.40 -5.63 -10.93
CA LEU A 145 21.52 -5.17 -12.31
C LEU A 145 20.54 -4.01 -12.60
N PRO A 146 20.98 -2.95 -13.30
CA PRO A 146 20.13 -1.80 -13.67
C PRO A 146 18.88 -2.16 -14.48
N GLU A 147 18.98 -3.18 -15.34
CA GLU A 147 17.91 -3.68 -16.21
C GLU A 147 16.96 -4.67 -15.52
N SER A 148 17.19 -4.96 -14.23
CA SER A 148 16.37 -5.91 -13.49
C SER A 148 14.95 -5.39 -13.25
N ALA A 149 14.01 -6.32 -13.12
CA ALA A 149 12.65 -6.00 -12.70
C ALA A 149 12.61 -5.30 -11.32
N PHE A 150 13.55 -5.66 -10.43
CA PHE A 150 13.74 -4.96 -9.14
C PHE A 150 14.03 -3.49 -9.35
N ALA A 151 15.03 -3.14 -10.17
CA ALA A 151 15.44 -1.76 -10.39
C ALA A 151 14.29 -0.92 -10.96
N ALA A 152 13.50 -1.47 -11.89
CA ALA A 152 12.31 -0.82 -12.44
C ALA A 152 11.22 -0.60 -11.37
N ILE A 153 10.90 -1.62 -10.57
CA ILE A 153 9.90 -1.50 -9.49
C ILE A 153 10.35 -0.53 -8.39
N TYR A 154 11.63 -0.56 -8.02
CA TYR A 154 12.21 0.35 -7.04
C TYR A 154 12.15 1.80 -7.53
N ALA A 155 12.44 2.05 -8.81
CA ALA A 155 12.28 3.37 -9.43
C ALA A 155 10.82 3.83 -9.43
N ASP A 156 9.88 2.94 -9.74
CA ASP A 156 8.44 3.26 -9.76
C ASP A 156 7.89 3.62 -8.36
N LEU A 157 8.33 2.93 -7.30
CA LEU A 157 7.97 3.29 -5.91
C LEU A 157 8.46 4.71 -5.56
N ARG A 158 9.71 5.03 -5.91
CA ARG A 158 10.28 6.37 -5.66
C ARG A 158 9.56 7.44 -6.47
N LEU A 159 9.23 7.14 -7.73
CA LEU A 159 8.48 8.05 -8.58
C LEU A 159 7.08 8.31 -8.01
N TRP A 160 6.37 7.25 -7.59
CA TRP A 160 5.06 7.38 -6.97
C TRP A 160 5.08 8.33 -5.76
N ARG A 161 6.09 8.22 -4.88
CA ARG A 161 6.22 9.11 -3.71
C ARG A 161 6.54 10.56 -4.10
N LYS A 162 7.39 10.75 -5.12
CA LYS A 162 7.79 12.06 -5.64
C LYS A 162 6.65 12.80 -6.33
N GLU A 163 5.74 12.06 -6.97
CA GLU A 163 4.59 12.63 -7.70
C GLU A 163 3.32 12.76 -6.86
N LEU A 164 3.37 12.45 -5.56
CA LEU A 164 2.23 12.68 -4.68
C LEU A 164 1.89 14.17 -4.63
N PRO A 165 0.61 14.54 -4.75
CA PRO A 165 0.20 15.92 -4.55
C PRO A 165 0.27 16.27 -3.06
N ASN A 166 0.54 17.54 -2.75
CA ASN A 166 0.71 18.05 -1.37
C ASN A 166 -0.39 17.58 -0.40
N PHE A 167 -1.64 17.46 -0.88
CA PHE A 167 -2.79 17.08 -0.05
C PHE A 167 -2.81 15.60 0.39
N VAL A 168 -1.88 14.78 -0.14
CA VAL A 168 -1.68 13.36 0.19
C VAL A 168 -0.29 13.13 0.81
N GLU A 169 0.57 14.15 0.87
CA GLU A 169 1.88 14.00 1.51
C GLU A 169 1.73 13.83 3.02
N TYR A 170 2.59 13.00 3.62
CA TYR A 170 2.61 12.80 5.07
C TYR A 170 3.42 13.93 5.73
N THR A 171 2.76 15.06 5.97
CA THR A 171 3.30 16.20 6.70
C THR A 171 2.34 16.62 7.79
N THR A 172 2.83 17.34 8.80
CA THR A 172 2.03 17.85 9.91
C THR A 172 0.82 18.64 9.42
N GLU A 173 0.97 19.50 8.41
CA GLU A 173 -0.12 20.29 7.84
C GLU A 173 -1.20 19.41 7.21
N THR A 174 -0.79 18.38 6.46
CA THR A 174 -1.73 17.45 5.83
C THR A 174 -2.42 16.58 6.88
N ILE A 175 -1.73 16.17 7.94
CA ILE A 175 -2.31 15.40 9.05
C ILE A 175 -3.45 16.20 9.70
N TYR A 176 -3.21 17.46 10.08
CA TYR A 176 -4.27 18.32 10.64
C TYR A 176 -5.43 18.53 9.66
N ALA A 177 -5.14 18.82 8.39
CA ALA A 177 -6.19 18.97 7.38
C ALA A 177 -7.02 17.68 7.18
N ARG A 178 -6.42 16.51 7.39
CA ARG A 178 -7.09 15.20 7.23
C ARG A 178 -7.82 14.75 8.50
N LEU A 179 -7.39 15.20 9.67
CA LEU A 179 -8.19 15.09 10.90
C LEU A 179 -9.52 15.83 10.73
N ASP A 180 -9.47 17.10 10.33
CA ASP A 180 -10.66 17.93 10.13
C ASP A 180 -11.61 17.35 9.06
N SER A 181 -11.06 16.76 7.99
CA SER A 181 -11.85 16.17 6.92
C SER A 181 -12.22 14.69 7.14
N ASN A 182 -11.94 14.10 8.30
CA ASN A 182 -12.13 12.68 8.62
C ASN A 182 -11.52 11.71 7.57
N GLN A 183 -10.31 12.02 7.11
CA GLN A 183 -9.57 11.27 6.10
C GLN A 183 -8.17 10.83 6.59
N LEU A 184 -7.82 11.08 7.85
CA LEU A 184 -6.50 10.71 8.37
C LEU A 184 -6.28 9.18 8.30
N GLY A 185 -7.28 8.36 8.60
CA GLY A 185 -7.15 6.89 8.48
C GLY A 185 -6.82 6.44 7.05
N ALA A 186 -7.37 7.11 6.04
CA ALA A 186 -7.04 6.84 4.64
C ALA A 186 -5.60 7.30 4.29
N LEU A 187 -5.14 8.41 4.86
CA LEU A 187 -3.76 8.89 4.73
C LEU A 187 -2.77 7.92 5.42
N VAL A 188 -3.11 7.41 6.60
CA VAL A 188 -2.32 6.41 7.32
C VAL A 188 -2.20 5.15 6.48
N LEU A 189 -3.32 4.62 5.98
CA LEU A 189 -3.33 3.40 5.17
C LEU A 189 -2.45 3.49 3.92
N ILE A 190 -2.53 4.59 3.16
CA ILE A 190 -1.78 4.75 1.92
C ILE A 190 -0.25 4.80 2.18
N HIS A 191 0.19 5.49 3.23
CA HIS A 191 1.62 5.56 3.58
C HIS A 191 2.14 4.27 4.23
N CYS A 192 1.34 3.61 5.07
CA CYS A 192 1.69 2.28 5.56
C CYS A 192 1.81 1.26 4.42
N THR A 193 0.92 1.32 3.42
CA THR A 193 0.99 0.45 2.24
C THR A 193 2.23 0.75 1.40
N TYR A 194 2.57 2.03 1.22
CA TYR A 194 3.81 2.44 0.54
C TYR A 194 5.06 1.85 1.21
N HIS A 195 5.17 1.95 2.53
CA HIS A 195 6.31 1.39 3.25
C HIS A 195 6.28 -0.14 3.31
N HIS A 196 5.10 -0.75 3.44
CA HIS A 196 4.95 -2.19 3.40
C HIS A 196 5.39 -2.77 2.04
N ASN A 197 5.13 -2.06 0.94
CA ASN A 197 5.61 -2.45 -0.39
C ASN A 197 7.14 -2.56 -0.46
N TYR A 198 7.88 -1.72 0.27
CA TYR A 198 9.33 -1.90 0.37
C TYR A 198 9.70 -3.15 1.16
N LEU A 199 8.97 -3.46 2.24
CA LEU A 199 9.25 -4.68 3.02
C LEU A 199 9.05 -5.91 2.14
N GLU A 200 7.98 -5.93 1.34
CA GLU A 200 7.71 -6.96 0.34
C GLU A 200 8.82 -7.03 -0.72
N LEU A 201 9.21 -5.90 -1.31
CA LEU A 201 10.24 -5.85 -2.35
C LEU A 201 11.60 -6.32 -1.85
N PHE A 202 11.94 -6.01 -0.60
CA PHE A 202 13.21 -6.38 0.02
C PHE A 202 13.22 -7.76 0.68
N LYS A 203 12.16 -8.57 0.56
CA LYS A 203 12.12 -9.93 1.14
C LYS A 203 13.32 -10.80 0.76
N PHE A 204 13.84 -10.64 -0.46
CA PHE A 204 15.02 -11.37 -0.93
C PHE A 204 16.26 -11.14 -0.06
N SER A 205 16.32 -10.00 0.66
CA SER A 205 17.47 -9.61 1.47
C SER A 205 17.53 -10.29 2.85
N MET A 206 16.42 -10.90 3.30
CA MET A 206 16.30 -11.58 4.60
C MET A 206 15.60 -12.95 4.45
N PRO A 207 16.17 -13.89 3.70
CA PRO A 207 15.50 -15.14 3.35
C PRO A 207 15.10 -15.99 4.56
N ASP A 208 15.88 -15.96 5.65
CA ASP A 208 15.55 -16.71 6.88
C ASP A 208 14.32 -16.14 7.60
N LEU A 209 14.15 -14.82 7.58
CA LEU A 209 13.00 -14.15 8.19
C LEU A 209 11.71 -14.49 7.44
N PHE A 210 11.77 -14.39 6.11
CA PHE A 210 10.61 -14.53 5.23
C PHE A 210 10.36 -15.95 4.75
N LYS A 211 11.30 -16.89 5.04
CA LYS A 211 11.23 -18.30 4.66
C LYS A 211 10.96 -18.48 3.16
N LEU A 212 11.73 -17.76 2.33
CA LEU A 212 11.56 -17.83 0.88
C LEU A 212 11.83 -19.26 0.38
N PRO A 213 10.93 -19.86 -0.41
CA PRO A 213 11.11 -21.23 -0.91
C PRO A 213 12.37 -21.42 -1.75
N LYS A 214 12.77 -20.36 -2.48
CA LYS A 214 13.95 -20.31 -3.33
C LYS A 214 14.70 -19.00 -3.06
N PRO A 215 15.61 -18.96 -2.07
CA PRO A 215 16.43 -17.78 -1.81
C PRO A 215 17.34 -17.44 -2.99
N LEU A 216 17.57 -16.15 -3.22
CA LEU A 216 18.53 -15.68 -4.21
C LEU A 216 19.96 -15.89 -3.68
N LEU A 217 20.83 -16.48 -4.50
CA LEU A 217 22.26 -16.56 -4.21
C LEU A 217 22.91 -15.20 -4.52
N VAL A 218 23.41 -14.53 -3.49
CA VAL A 218 24.12 -13.25 -3.64
C VAL A 218 25.62 -13.51 -3.68
N PRO A 219 26.33 -13.13 -4.76
CA PRO A 219 27.77 -13.31 -4.83
C PRO A 219 28.50 -12.22 -4.01
N PRO A 220 29.74 -12.46 -3.57
CA PRO A 220 30.45 -11.57 -2.64
C PRO A 220 30.57 -10.11 -3.09
N GLU A 221 30.72 -9.88 -4.40
CA GLU A 221 30.80 -8.54 -5.00
C GLU A 221 29.53 -7.70 -4.79
N ASN A 222 28.39 -8.34 -4.49
CA ASN A 222 27.10 -7.68 -4.28
C ASN A 222 26.67 -7.64 -2.80
N TYR A 223 27.57 -7.95 -1.85
CA TYR A 223 27.23 -7.89 -0.42
C TYR A 223 26.93 -6.48 0.08
N GLU A 224 27.55 -5.44 -0.49
CA GLU A 224 27.20 -4.05 -0.14
C GLU A 224 25.79 -3.68 -0.61
N PHE A 225 25.38 -4.13 -1.79
CA PHE A 225 23.99 -3.99 -2.26
C PHE A 225 23.02 -4.69 -1.29
N LEU A 226 23.34 -5.90 -0.86
CA LEU A 226 22.52 -6.66 0.09
C LEU A 226 22.39 -5.92 1.44
N LYS A 227 23.49 -5.43 2.00
CA LYS A 227 23.48 -4.65 3.25
C LYS A 227 22.64 -3.38 3.11
N SER A 228 22.76 -2.67 1.99
CA SER A 228 21.94 -1.48 1.71
C SER A 228 20.46 -1.83 1.66
N ALA A 229 20.08 -2.90 0.95
CA ALA A 229 18.70 -3.37 0.88
C ALA A 229 18.14 -3.75 2.27
N GLN A 230 18.95 -4.40 3.11
CA GLN A 230 18.56 -4.74 4.49
C GLN A 230 18.37 -3.48 5.35
N ALA A 231 19.25 -2.48 5.21
CA ALA A 231 19.14 -1.22 5.91
C ALA A 231 17.90 -0.42 5.47
N ASP A 232 17.65 -0.34 4.16
CA ASP A 232 16.46 0.32 3.60
C ASP A 232 15.17 -0.35 4.09
N CYS A 233 15.14 -1.69 4.11
CA CYS A 233 14.01 -2.46 4.64
C CYS A 233 13.73 -2.14 6.12
N TYR A 234 14.78 -2.05 6.95
CA TYR A 234 14.65 -1.61 8.35
C TYR A 234 14.08 -0.19 8.46
N GLN A 235 14.58 0.75 7.67
CA GLN A 235 14.11 2.14 7.70
C GLN A 235 12.61 2.23 7.35
N HIS A 236 12.16 1.51 6.32
CA HIS A 236 10.74 1.46 5.98
C HIS A 236 9.89 0.77 7.05
N ALA A 237 10.42 -0.23 7.74
CA ALA A 237 9.73 -0.86 8.87
C ALA A 237 9.54 0.14 10.03
N GLN A 238 10.55 0.97 10.31
CA GLN A 238 10.47 2.03 11.31
C GLN A 238 9.42 3.08 10.93
N GLN A 239 9.38 3.52 9.67
CA GLN A 239 8.37 4.49 9.20
C GLN A 239 6.93 3.98 9.40
N ILE A 240 6.68 2.68 9.22
CA ILE A 240 5.36 2.10 9.54
C ILE A 240 5.05 2.28 11.02
N ALA A 241 6.01 1.98 11.91
CA ALA A 241 5.83 2.09 13.36
C ALA A 241 5.53 3.54 13.80
N ASP A 242 6.25 4.51 13.23
CA ASP A 242 6.07 5.94 13.50
C ASP A 242 4.67 6.41 13.08
N ILE A 243 4.26 6.09 11.84
CA ILE A 243 2.96 6.47 11.28
C ILE A 243 1.80 5.90 12.10
N VAL A 244 1.87 4.63 12.49
CA VAL A 244 0.77 4.01 13.25
C VAL A 244 0.73 4.47 14.70
N ALA A 245 1.88 4.85 15.28
CA ALA A 245 1.93 5.44 16.61
C ALA A 245 1.27 6.83 16.61
N GLU A 246 1.62 7.68 15.65
CA GLU A 246 0.99 9.01 15.50
C GLU A 246 -0.52 8.89 15.25
N ALA A 247 -0.95 7.94 14.42
CA ALA A 247 -2.37 7.67 14.20
C ALA A 247 -3.08 7.18 15.49
N ALA A 248 -2.41 6.35 16.28
CA ALA A 248 -2.96 5.82 17.54
C ALA A 248 -3.15 6.93 18.57
N ASP A 249 -2.25 7.92 18.63
CA ASP A 249 -2.36 9.08 19.52
C ASP A 249 -3.61 9.93 19.20
N HIS A 250 -4.07 9.94 17.94
CA HIS A 250 -5.32 10.58 17.52
C HIS A 250 -6.56 9.69 17.68
N GLY A 251 -6.38 8.38 17.93
CA GLY A 251 -7.44 7.46 18.34
C GLY A 251 -7.59 6.21 17.49
N ALA A 252 -8.01 5.11 18.12
CA ALA A 252 -8.07 3.77 17.52
C ALA A 252 -8.96 3.64 16.27
N HIS A 253 -9.94 4.54 16.09
CA HIS A 253 -10.81 4.53 14.91
C HIS A 253 -10.05 4.82 13.60
N LEU A 254 -8.88 5.44 13.66
CA LEU A 254 -8.01 5.68 12.50
C LEU A 254 -7.26 4.42 12.07
N LEU A 255 -7.27 3.38 12.91
CA LEU A 255 -6.61 2.09 12.70
C LEU A 255 -7.59 1.03 12.18
N SER A 256 -8.70 1.44 11.57
CA SER A 256 -9.83 0.58 11.21
C SER A 256 -9.69 -0.14 9.86
N ASP A 257 -8.52 -0.17 9.25
CA ASP A 257 -8.29 -0.99 8.05
C ASP A 257 -7.69 -2.35 8.41
N SER A 258 -8.25 -3.42 7.85
CA SER A 258 -7.88 -4.80 8.17
C SER A 258 -6.45 -5.20 7.79
N LEU A 259 -5.76 -4.39 6.96
CA LEU A 259 -4.37 -4.64 6.58
C LEU A 259 -3.37 -4.11 7.60
N LEU A 260 -3.73 -3.06 8.36
CA LEU A 260 -2.83 -2.42 9.32
C LEU A 260 -2.25 -3.40 10.36
N PRO A 261 -3.01 -4.34 10.95
CA PRO A 261 -2.43 -5.33 11.86
C PRO A 261 -1.26 -6.11 11.25
N TYR A 262 -1.37 -6.49 9.97
CA TYR A 262 -0.31 -7.21 9.26
C TYR A 262 0.91 -6.32 9.00
N PHE A 263 0.69 -5.08 8.58
CA PHE A 263 1.78 -4.13 8.32
C PHE A 263 2.58 -3.84 9.60
N VAL A 264 1.89 -3.66 10.73
CA VAL A 264 2.52 -3.43 12.04
C VAL A 264 3.28 -4.67 12.53
N TYR A 265 2.73 -5.85 12.30
CA TYR A 265 3.40 -7.11 12.63
C TYR A 265 4.67 -7.34 11.79
N ASP A 266 4.60 -7.14 10.48
CA ASP A 266 5.75 -7.31 9.60
C ASP A 266 6.83 -6.24 9.86
N SER A 267 6.45 -5.00 10.13
CA SER A 267 7.33 -3.94 10.62
C SER A 267 8.12 -4.41 11.86
N SER A 268 7.41 -4.94 12.87
CA SER A 268 8.03 -5.42 14.11
C SER A 268 9.01 -6.57 13.86
N ARG A 269 8.64 -7.52 13.00
CA ARG A 269 9.49 -8.66 12.64
C ARG A 269 10.77 -8.25 11.92
N VAL A 270 10.66 -7.33 10.97
CA VAL A 270 11.83 -6.80 10.24
C VAL A 270 12.77 -6.07 11.20
N MET A 271 12.25 -5.19 12.05
CA MET A 271 13.06 -4.46 13.02
C MET A 271 13.80 -5.40 13.97
N LEU A 272 13.10 -6.38 14.58
CA LEU A 272 13.70 -7.36 15.48
C LEU A 272 14.75 -8.23 14.79
N TYR A 273 14.45 -8.72 13.59
CA TYR A 273 15.41 -9.55 12.83
C TYR A 273 16.67 -8.75 12.49
N TYR A 274 16.53 -7.50 12.05
CA TYR A 274 17.66 -6.66 11.69
C TYR A 274 18.59 -6.46 12.89
N VAL A 275 18.05 -6.04 14.05
CA VAL A 275 18.89 -5.77 15.23
C VAL A 275 19.47 -7.04 15.85
N ALA A 276 18.77 -8.18 15.77
CA ALA A 276 19.24 -9.43 16.35
C ALA A 276 20.21 -10.23 15.46
N ARG A 277 20.18 -10.03 14.12
CA ARG A 277 20.91 -10.88 13.17
C ARG A 277 21.85 -10.13 12.23
N LEU A 278 21.58 -8.86 11.95
CA LEU A 278 22.27 -8.10 10.89
C LEU A 278 23.04 -6.89 11.41
N LEU A 279 22.65 -6.35 12.56
CA LEU A 279 23.33 -5.21 13.17
C LEU A 279 24.71 -5.63 13.67
N ASP A 280 25.74 -4.93 13.18
CA ASP A 280 27.11 -5.11 13.65
C ASP A 280 27.26 -4.49 15.05
N PRO A 281 27.54 -5.30 16.10
CA PRO A 281 27.65 -4.82 17.48
C PRO A 281 28.86 -3.92 17.71
N SER A 282 29.85 -3.91 16.79
CA SER A 282 31.02 -3.04 16.89
C SER A 282 30.74 -1.59 16.48
N ARG A 283 29.58 -1.33 15.85
CA ARG A 283 29.18 0.03 15.47
C ARG A 283 28.87 0.88 16.70
N VAL A 284 29.32 2.13 16.66
CA VAL A 284 29.10 3.12 17.75
C VAL A 284 27.61 3.35 18.03
N ASP A 285 26.77 3.28 17.00
CA ASP A 285 25.32 3.48 17.09
C ASP A 285 24.52 2.18 17.33
N ALA A 286 25.19 1.02 17.51
CA ALA A 286 24.51 -0.27 17.62
C ALA A 286 23.54 -0.32 18.80
N GLN A 287 23.98 0.13 19.99
CA GLN A 287 23.13 0.11 21.19
C GLN A 287 21.91 1.02 21.02
N ALA A 288 22.11 2.25 20.54
CA ALA A 288 21.00 3.18 20.31
C ALA A 288 19.98 2.60 19.31
N LYS A 289 20.47 2.01 18.22
CA LYS A 289 19.60 1.40 17.20
C LYS A 289 18.83 0.16 17.70
N MET A 290 19.44 -0.61 18.60
CA MET A 290 18.77 -1.70 19.31
C MET A 290 17.65 -1.16 20.20
N ASP A 291 17.94 -0.13 21.01
CA ASP A 291 16.97 0.48 21.92
C ASP A 291 15.79 1.11 21.14
N ASP A 292 16.07 1.81 20.05
CA ASP A 292 15.04 2.38 19.15
C ASP A 292 14.13 1.30 18.57
N ALA A 293 14.70 0.18 18.11
CA ALA A 293 13.92 -0.93 17.58
C ALA A 293 13.03 -1.57 18.65
N ILE A 294 13.54 -1.75 19.88
CA ILE A 294 12.76 -2.30 21.00
C ILE A 294 11.60 -1.36 21.34
N ASN A 295 11.86 -0.06 21.44
CA ASN A 295 10.84 0.94 21.72
C ASN A 295 9.75 0.98 20.63
N ALA A 296 10.14 0.93 19.36
CA ALA A 296 9.22 0.88 18.24
C ALA A 296 8.36 -0.40 18.26
N VAL A 297 8.94 -1.56 18.56
CA VAL A 297 8.21 -2.84 18.67
C VAL A 297 7.22 -2.83 19.83
N GLU A 298 7.59 -2.25 20.98
CA GLU A 298 6.67 -2.09 22.11
C GLU A 298 5.56 -1.06 21.83
N SER A 299 5.84 -0.03 21.03
CA SER A 299 4.82 0.86 20.49
C SER A 299 3.85 0.08 19.58
N ASN A 300 4.37 -0.66 18.60
CA ASN A 300 3.60 -1.52 17.70
C ASN A 300 2.73 -2.54 18.44
N ARG A 301 3.26 -3.13 19.53
CA ARG A 301 2.50 -4.04 20.39
C ARG A 301 1.28 -3.35 21.01
N ARG A 302 1.44 -2.13 21.53
CA ARG A 302 0.33 -1.33 22.09
C ARG A 302 -0.69 -0.95 21.01
N VAL A 303 -0.22 -0.54 19.84
CA VAL A 303 -1.07 -0.22 18.68
C VAL A 303 -1.90 -1.45 18.26
N LEU A 304 -1.28 -2.64 18.16
CA LEU A 304 -2.01 -3.87 17.85
C LEU A 304 -3.05 -4.23 18.92
N GLN A 305 -2.76 -3.98 20.20
CA GLN A 305 -3.74 -4.16 21.28
C GLN A 305 -4.96 -3.24 21.12
N MET A 306 -4.75 -2.00 20.68
CA MET A 306 -5.87 -1.08 20.37
C MET A 306 -6.73 -1.59 19.21
N MET A 307 -6.17 -2.38 18.30
CA MET A 307 -6.90 -2.99 17.18
C MET A 307 -7.68 -4.26 17.58
N PHE A 308 -7.55 -4.79 18.80
CA PHE A 308 -8.20 -6.06 19.19
C PHE A 308 -9.72 -6.06 19.08
N SER A 309 -10.36 -4.92 19.36
CA SER A 309 -11.81 -4.78 19.23
C SER A 309 -12.27 -4.66 17.78
N LEU A 310 -11.37 -4.29 16.87
CA LEU A 310 -11.65 -4.11 15.45
C LEU A 310 -11.39 -5.40 14.67
N PHE A 311 -10.29 -6.08 15.01
CA PHE A 311 -9.78 -7.23 14.26
C PHE A 311 -9.30 -8.35 15.19
N PRO A 312 -10.03 -9.49 15.26
CA PRO A 312 -9.59 -10.64 16.04
C PRO A 312 -8.17 -11.12 15.70
N ILE A 313 -7.75 -10.97 14.43
CA ILE A 313 -6.40 -11.37 13.98
C ILE A 313 -5.28 -10.62 14.71
N ALA A 314 -5.52 -9.38 15.16
CA ALA A 314 -4.51 -8.60 15.87
C ALA A 314 -4.04 -9.30 17.16
N GLN A 315 -4.94 -10.03 17.84
CA GLN A 315 -4.59 -10.82 19.04
C GLN A 315 -3.57 -11.92 18.72
N SER A 316 -3.79 -12.63 17.60
CA SER A 316 -2.88 -13.66 17.11
C SER A 316 -1.51 -13.10 16.71
N LEU A 317 -1.47 -11.86 16.20
CA LEU A 317 -0.24 -11.20 15.74
C LEU A 317 0.60 -10.59 16.89
N VAL A 318 0.00 -10.27 18.03
CA VAL A 318 0.73 -9.77 19.21
C VAL A 318 1.49 -10.89 19.94
N SER A 319 0.95 -12.10 19.94
CA SER A 319 1.48 -13.22 20.73
C SER A 319 2.94 -13.60 20.40
N PRO A 320 3.39 -13.60 19.13
CA PRO A 320 4.78 -13.92 18.77
C PRO A 320 5.79 -12.80 19.05
N LEU A 321 5.35 -11.57 19.33
CA LEU A 321 6.26 -10.45 19.58
C LEU A 321 6.82 -10.57 21.00
N PRO A 322 8.16 -10.64 21.16
CA PRO A 322 8.78 -10.83 22.47
C PRO A 322 8.44 -9.67 23.40
N LEU A 323 8.23 -9.97 24.68
CA LEU A 323 8.17 -8.96 25.73
C LEU A 323 9.59 -8.50 26.06
N VAL A 324 9.76 -7.20 26.39
CA VAL A 324 11.02 -6.57 26.84
C VAL A 324 11.98 -7.48 27.64
N PRO A 325 11.56 -8.33 28.60
CA PRO A 325 12.50 -9.15 29.37
C PRO A 325 13.24 -10.25 28.59
N TRP A 326 12.87 -10.52 27.33
CA TRP A 326 13.45 -11.60 26.52
C TRP A 326 14.60 -11.12 25.63
N VAL A 327 14.50 -9.91 25.07
CA VAL A 327 15.52 -9.36 24.16
C VAL A 327 16.82 -9.05 24.93
N SER A 328 16.72 -8.58 26.17
CA SER A 328 17.87 -8.31 27.04
C SER A 328 18.61 -9.55 27.56
N ARG A 329 18.07 -10.77 27.36
CA ARG A 329 18.74 -12.02 27.80
C ARG A 329 19.53 -12.69 26.69
N HIS A 330 19.34 -12.29 25.44
CA HIS A 330 19.91 -12.93 24.25
C HIS A 330 20.60 -11.93 23.30
N ALA A 331 20.79 -10.69 23.75
CA ALA A 331 21.69 -9.71 23.16
C ALA A 331 23.14 -9.95 23.60
#